data_AF-A0A969HTF1-F1
#
_entry.id   AF-A0A969HTF1-F1
#
_cell.length_a   1.000
_cell.length_b   1.000
_cell.length_c   1.000
_cell.angle_alpha   90.00
_cell.angle_beta   90.00
_cell.angle_gamma   90.00
#
_symmetry.space_group_name_H-M   'P 1'
#
loop_
_entity.id
_entity.type
_entity.pdbx_description
1 polymer ?
#
loop_
_entity_poly.entity_id
_entity_poly.type
_entity_poly.pdbx_seq_one_letter_code
_entity_poly.pdbx_strand_id
1 'polypeptide(L)'
;MSFNPQTDIDPFTLEILKEGLIAIGEEMFVATQRTSMSTIIYEVLDYAVGLTDATGRLITQGAGVTLFLGTLTFAVQETVRKFGDDLHPGDIIITNDPYTGGGTH
;
A
#
# COMPACT_ATOMS: atom_id res chain seq x y z
N MET A 1 25.03 29.00 -10.12
CA MET A 1 25.08 28.18 -8.89
C MET A 1 24.22 26.96 -9.15
N SER A 2 24.85 25.82 -9.42
CA SER A 2 24.17 24.56 -9.71
C SER A 2 23.78 23.87 -8.40
N PHE A 3 22.52 23.44 -8.30
CA PHE A 3 22.14 22.38 -7.37
C PHE A 3 22.34 21.05 -8.10
N ASN A 4 23.22 20.20 -7.56
CA ASN A 4 23.32 18.79 -7.96
C ASN A 4 23.24 17.93 -6.69
N PRO A 5 22.05 17.44 -6.30
CA PRO A 5 21.95 16.45 -5.24
C PRO A 5 22.10 15.06 -5.87
N GLN A 6 23.32 14.70 -6.27
CA GLN A 6 23.65 13.29 -6.43
C GLN A 6 23.86 12.72 -5.03
N THR A 7 22.79 12.20 -4.43
CA THR A 7 22.93 11.17 -3.41
C THR A 7 23.61 9.99 -4.10
N ASP A 8 24.84 9.67 -3.69
CA ASP A 8 25.60 8.52 -4.16
C ASP A 8 24.96 7.24 -3.60
N ILE A 9 23.78 6.89 -4.10
CA ILE A 9 23.06 5.68 -3.72
C ILE A 9 23.73 4.52 -4.47
N ASP A 10 24.30 3.58 -3.72
CA ASP A 10 24.87 2.37 -4.28
C ASP A 10 23.82 1.63 -5.14
N PRO A 11 24.06 1.45 -6.45
CA PRO A 11 23.07 0.89 -7.36
C PRO A 11 22.70 -0.55 -7.02
N PHE A 12 23.60 -1.32 -6.40
CA PHE A 12 23.30 -2.67 -5.96
C PHE A 12 22.32 -2.67 -4.78
N THR A 13 22.57 -1.83 -3.78
CA THR A 13 21.67 -1.63 -2.64
C THR A 13 20.29 -1.16 -3.09
N LEU A 14 20.24 -0.20 -4.02
CA LEU A 14 18.97 0.29 -4.57
C LEU A 14 18.17 -0.84 -5.23
N GLU A 15 18.81 -1.65 -6.07
CA GLU A 15 18.13 -2.73 -6.76
C GLU A 15 17.65 -3.82 -5.78
N ILE A 16 18.48 -4.19 -4.79
CA ILE A 16 18.08 -5.14 -3.74
C ILE A 16 16.85 -4.64 -2.98
N LEU A 17 16.84 -3.36 -2.58
CA LEU A 17 15.70 -2.78 -1.87
C LEU A 17 14.44 -2.73 -2.75
N LYS A 18 14.59 -2.35 -4.02
CA LYS A 18 13.49 -2.30 -4.98
C LYS A 18 12.86 -3.68 -5.17
N GLU A 19 13.67 -4.69 -5.47
CA GLU A 19 13.17 -6.06 -5.69
C GLU A 19 12.60 -6.67 -4.40
N GLY A 20 13.19 -6.37 -3.24
CA GLY A 20 12.64 -6.77 -1.95
C GLY A 20 11.25 -6.17 -1.67
N LEU A 21 11.05 -4.88 -1.99
CA LEU A 21 9.74 -4.24 -1.86
C LEU A 21 8.71 -4.80 -2.84
N ILE A 22 9.11 -5.13 -4.07
CA ILE A 22 8.22 -5.78 -5.04
C ILE A 22 7.80 -7.16 -4.51
N ALA A 23 8.74 -7.97 -4.03
CA ALA A 23 8.47 -9.29 -3.47
C ALA A 23 7.49 -9.24 -2.29
N ILE A 24 7.61 -8.24 -1.40
CA ILE A 24 6.64 -8.02 -0.30
C ILE A 24 5.22 -7.81 -0.85
N GLY A 25 5.06 -7.02 -1.92
CA GLY A 25 3.77 -6.79 -2.57
C GLY A 25 3.16 -8.08 -3.13
N GLU A 26 3.97 -8.90 -3.77
CA GLU A 26 3.56 -10.20 -4.33
C GLU A 26 3.18 -11.20 -3.24
N GLU A 27 3.96 -11.30 -2.17
CA GLU A 27 3.68 -12.19 -1.05
C GLU A 27 2.40 -11.81 -0.31
N MET A 28 2.18 -10.50 -0.04
CA MET A 28 0.92 -10.02 0.55
C MET A 28 -0.29 -10.40 -0.29
N PHE A 29 -0.17 -10.29 -1.62
CA PHE A 29 -1.24 -10.63 -2.55
C PHE A 29 -1.55 -12.14 -2.47
N VAL A 30 -0.55 -12.99 -2.67
CA VAL A 30 -0.71 -14.45 -2.64
C VAL A 30 -1.22 -14.92 -1.28
N ALA A 31 -0.73 -14.35 -0.18
CA ALA A 31 -1.19 -14.69 1.16
C ALA A 31 -2.69 -14.35 1.35
N THR A 32 -3.12 -13.17 0.90
CA THR A 32 -4.53 -12.75 0.97
C THR A 32 -5.41 -13.64 0.09
N GLN A 33 -4.97 -13.93 -1.14
CA GLN A 33 -5.68 -14.83 -2.06
C GLN A 33 -5.91 -16.21 -1.44
N ARG A 34 -4.85 -16.84 -0.91
CA ARG A 34 -4.88 -18.23 -0.44
C ARG A 34 -5.62 -18.42 0.89
N THR A 35 -5.79 -17.35 1.65
CA THR A 35 -6.50 -17.37 2.94
C THR A 35 -7.95 -16.94 2.84
N SER A 36 -8.35 -16.35 1.71
CA SER A 36 -9.73 -15.93 1.50
C SER A 36 -10.68 -17.11 1.28
N MET A 37 -11.87 -17.01 1.85
CA MET A 37 -12.99 -17.93 1.61
C MET A 37 -13.98 -17.40 0.55
N SER A 38 -13.67 -16.26 -0.09
CA SER A 38 -14.53 -15.62 -1.10
C SER A 38 -14.00 -15.86 -2.51
N THR A 39 -14.82 -16.43 -3.39
CA THR A 39 -14.51 -16.60 -4.82
C THR A 39 -14.14 -15.29 -5.49
N ILE A 40 -14.75 -14.18 -5.07
CA ILE A 40 -14.46 -12.83 -5.57
C ILE A 40 -13.00 -12.44 -5.28
N ILE A 41 -12.42 -12.93 -4.18
CA ILE A 41 -11.05 -12.61 -3.80
C ILE A 41 -10.07 -13.66 -4.31
N TYR A 42 -10.34 -14.96 -4.11
CA TYR A 42 -9.34 -15.99 -4.44
C TYR A 42 -9.32 -16.40 -5.94
N GLU A 43 -10.43 -16.21 -6.67
CA GLU A 43 -10.57 -16.62 -8.08
C GLU A 43 -10.66 -15.40 -9.00
N VAL A 44 -11.53 -14.43 -8.67
CA VAL A 44 -11.74 -13.23 -9.49
C VAL A 44 -10.67 -12.16 -9.24
N LEU A 45 -9.98 -12.22 -8.09
CA LEU A 45 -8.93 -11.28 -7.70
C LEU A 45 -9.39 -9.82 -7.56
N ASP A 46 -10.64 -9.61 -7.15
CA ASP A 46 -11.22 -8.28 -6.96
C ASP A 46 -10.82 -7.68 -5.59
N TYR A 47 -9.51 -7.43 -5.42
CA TYR A 47 -8.93 -6.77 -4.26
C TYR A 47 -7.57 -6.15 -4.61
N ALA A 48 -7.02 -5.37 -3.69
CA ALA A 48 -5.65 -4.89 -3.78
C ALA A 48 -4.98 -4.89 -2.40
N VAL A 49 -3.66 -4.98 -2.42
CA VAL A 49 -2.80 -4.82 -1.24
C VAL A 49 -1.70 -3.83 -1.58
N GLY A 50 -1.20 -3.12 -0.59
CA GLY A 50 -0.14 -2.14 -0.80
C GLY A 50 0.53 -1.72 0.49
N LEU A 51 1.77 -1.26 0.34
CA LEU A 51 2.56 -0.65 1.41
C LEU A 51 2.73 0.83 1.08
N THR A 52 2.56 1.69 2.08
CA THR A 52 2.74 3.13 1.92
C THR A 52 3.85 3.65 2.84
N ASP A 53 4.36 4.84 2.52
CA ASP A 53 5.19 5.58 3.45
C ASP A 53 4.35 6.28 4.54
N ALA A 54 5.01 6.95 5.48
CA ALA A 54 4.34 7.66 6.58
C ALA A 54 3.37 8.76 6.15
N THR A 55 3.42 9.20 4.88
CA THR A 55 2.51 10.20 4.30
C THR A 55 1.43 9.56 3.43
N GLY A 56 1.33 8.24 3.42
CA GLY A 56 0.37 7.48 2.64
C GLY A 56 0.73 7.33 1.15
N ARG A 57 1.95 7.69 0.72
CA ARG A 57 2.35 7.48 -0.68
C ARG A 57 2.68 6.00 -0.90
N LEU A 58 2.11 5.41 -1.95
CA LEU A 58 2.30 4.01 -2.28
C LEU A 58 3.77 3.70 -2.64
N ILE A 59 4.35 2.70 -1.96
CA ILE A 59 5.72 2.21 -2.16
C ILE A 59 5.71 0.94 -3.02
N THR A 60 4.82 0.00 -2.71
CA THR A 60 4.67 -1.28 -3.41
C THR A 60 3.23 -1.76 -3.36
N GLN A 61 2.88 -2.69 -4.24
CA GLN A 61 1.52 -3.21 -4.40
C GLN A 61 1.53 -4.65 -4.93
N GLY A 62 0.45 -5.37 -4.63
CA GLY A 62 0.15 -6.64 -5.30
C GLY A 62 -0.53 -6.44 -6.66
N ALA A 63 -0.64 -7.51 -7.45
CA ALA A 63 -1.27 -7.55 -8.77
C ALA A 63 -2.81 -7.48 -8.71
N GLY A 64 -3.35 -6.50 -8.00
CA GLY A 64 -4.78 -6.29 -7.79
C GLY A 64 -5.44 -5.34 -8.79
N VAL A 65 -6.72 -5.07 -8.58
CA VAL A 65 -7.51 -4.15 -9.42
C VAL A 65 -6.97 -2.72 -9.31
N THR A 66 -6.60 -2.12 -10.43
CA THR A 66 -5.94 -0.80 -10.47
C THR A 66 -6.73 0.30 -9.76
N LEU A 67 -8.06 0.25 -9.83
CA LEU A 67 -8.94 1.20 -9.16
C LEU A 67 -8.68 1.25 -7.64
N PHE A 68 -8.50 0.10 -7.01
CA PHE A 68 -8.36 0.02 -5.56
C PHE A 68 -7.03 0.58 -5.04
N LEU A 69 -6.00 0.65 -5.86
CA LEU A 69 -4.72 1.24 -5.47
C LEU A 69 -4.83 2.73 -5.16
N GLY A 70 -5.63 3.45 -5.94
CA GLY A 70 -5.97 4.84 -5.66
C GLY A 70 -6.74 4.98 -4.35
N THR A 71 -7.69 4.08 -4.11
CA THR A 71 -8.51 4.09 -2.88
C THR A 71 -7.69 3.81 -1.62
N LEU A 72 -6.73 2.89 -1.68
CA LEU A 72 -5.86 2.52 -0.56
C LEU A 72 -5.02 3.70 -0.09
N THR A 73 -4.46 4.47 -1.03
CA THR A 73 -3.69 5.69 -0.72
C THR A 73 -4.54 6.72 0.02
N PHE A 74 -5.77 6.98 -0.46
CA PHE A 74 -6.68 7.93 0.21
C PHE A 74 -7.12 7.46 1.59
N ALA A 75 -7.42 6.16 1.75
CA ALA A 75 -7.77 5.57 3.05
C ALA A 75 -6.66 5.78 4.10
N VAL A 76 -5.39 5.56 3.72
CA VAL A 76 -4.25 5.76 4.63
C VAL A 76 -4.08 7.24 4.96
N GLN A 77 -4.11 8.12 3.95
CA GLN A 77 -3.96 9.57 4.16
C GLN A 77 -5.04 10.13 5.09
N GLU A 78 -6.29 9.72 4.89
CA GLU A 78 -7.40 10.14 5.74
C GLU A 78 -7.28 9.57 7.15
N THR A 79 -6.81 8.32 7.29
CA THR A 79 -6.51 7.71 8.60
C THR A 79 -5.47 8.52 9.36
N VAL A 80 -4.34 8.84 8.72
CA VAL A 80 -3.27 9.67 9.31
C VAL A 80 -3.82 11.06 9.67
N ARG A 81 -4.64 11.67 8.82
CA ARG A 81 -5.25 12.97 9.10
C ARG A 81 -6.20 12.94 10.30
N LYS A 82 -6.98 11.86 10.44
CA LYS A 82 -8.02 11.72 11.46
C LYS A 82 -7.45 11.40 12.84
N PHE A 83 -6.46 10.51 12.91
CA PHE A 83 -5.92 10.02 14.18
C PHE A 83 -4.58 10.66 14.54
N GLY A 84 -3.74 11.02 13.55
CA GLY A 84 -2.48 11.72 13.78
C GLY A 84 -1.59 11.01 14.80
N ASP A 85 -1.26 11.72 15.88
CA ASP A 85 -0.41 11.22 16.96
C ASP A 85 -1.07 10.14 17.85
N ASP A 86 -2.37 9.88 17.68
CA ASP A 86 -3.10 8.82 18.40
C ASP A 86 -2.99 7.45 17.72
N LEU A 87 -2.21 7.34 16.63
CA LEU A 87 -1.86 6.05 16.01
C LEU A 87 -0.68 5.42 16.74
N HIS A 88 -0.88 4.20 17.24
CA HIS A 88 0.12 3.48 18.01
C HIS A 88 0.55 2.18 17.31
N PRO A 89 1.79 1.71 17.53
CA PRO A 89 2.24 0.41 17.03
C PRO A 89 1.31 -0.72 17.49
N GLY A 90 0.78 -1.48 16.52
CA GLY A 90 -0.14 -2.59 16.75
C GLY A 90 -1.61 -2.27 16.45
N ASP A 91 -1.95 -1.00 16.19
CA ASP A 91 -3.31 -0.61 15.81
C ASP A 91 -3.71 -1.18 14.44
N ILE A 92 -4.99 -1.53 14.31
CA ILE A 92 -5.62 -1.97 13.06
C ILE A 92 -6.78 -1.03 12.75
N ILE A 93 -6.70 -0.37 11.59
CA ILE A 93 -7.75 0.54 11.11
C ILE A 93 -8.55 -0.16 10.03
N ILE A 94 -9.88 -0.13 10.19
CA ILE A 94 -10.84 -0.66 9.22
C ILE A 94 -11.78 0.48 8.86
N THR A 95 -11.97 0.72 7.56
CA THR A 95 -12.86 1.75 7.05
C THR A 95 -13.60 1.27 5.81
N ASN A 96 -14.82 1.77 5.62
CA ASN A 96 -15.57 1.67 4.37
C ASN A 96 -16.07 3.04 3.90
N ASP A 97 -15.49 4.14 4.41
CA ASP A 97 -16.01 5.48 4.16
C ASP A 97 -15.98 5.85 2.67
N PRO A 98 -17.14 6.06 2.02
CA PRO A 98 -17.23 6.38 0.61
C PRO A 98 -16.88 7.83 0.28
N TYR A 99 -16.82 8.71 1.28
CA TYR A 99 -16.63 10.15 1.05
C TYR A 99 -15.16 10.55 1.09
N THR A 100 -14.43 10.11 2.11
CA THR A 100 -13.04 10.54 2.33
C THR A 100 -12.03 9.39 2.34
N GLY A 101 -12.47 8.17 2.68
CA GLY A 101 -11.63 6.97 2.73
C GLY A 101 -11.40 6.27 1.39
N GLY A 102 -11.91 6.80 0.27
CA GLY A 102 -11.76 6.18 -1.05
C GLY A 102 -12.68 4.97 -1.28
N GLY A 103 -13.66 4.70 -0.40
CA GLY A 103 -14.66 3.66 -0.66
C GLY A 103 -15.41 3.93 -1.97
N THR A 104 -15.56 2.90 -2.80
CA THR A 104 -16.27 2.99 -4.09
C THR A 104 -17.79 2.96 -3.95
N HIS A 105 -18.31 2.69 -2.74
CA HIS A 105 -19.73 2.51 -2.43
C HIS A 105 -20.01 2.90 -0.98
#